data_AF-A0AAU3U1K1-F1
#
_entry.id   AF-A0AAU3U1K1-F1
#
_cell.length_a   1.000
_cell.length_b   1.000
_cell.length_c   1.000
_cell.angle_alpha   90.00
_cell.angle_beta   90.00
_cell.angle_gamma   90.00
#
_symmetry.space_group_name_H-M   'P 1'
#
loop_
_entity.id
_entity.type
_entity.pdbx_description
1 polymer ?
#
loop_
_entity_poly.entity_id
_entity_poly.type
_entity_poly.pdbx_seq_one_letter_code
_entity_poly.pdbx_strand_id
1 'polypeptide(L)' 'MTDLTAVATWVRGVDLVAVDRVLNGTLSHEELRPEELRCAAKRSDASARSLAKVLGVSEKTVMQWREAE' A
#
# COMPACT_ATOMS: atom_id res chain seq x y z
N MET A 1 27.02 5.53 10.90
CA MET A 1 25.65 5.91 11.28
C MET A 1 24.74 4.98 10.52
N THR A 2 24.42 3.83 11.10
CA THR A 2 23.70 2.76 10.42
C THR A 2 22.22 3.08 10.45
N ASP A 3 21.68 3.36 9.28
CA ASP A 3 20.31 3.76 9.01
C ASP A 3 19.33 2.68 9.52
N LEU A 4 18.68 2.93 10.66
CA LEU A 4 17.67 2.03 11.25
C LEU A 4 16.35 2.01 10.44
N THR A 5 16.27 2.72 9.32
CA THR A 5 15.07 2.83 8.48
C THR A 5 14.77 1.54 7.70
N ALA A 6 15.71 0.59 7.67
CA ALA A 6 15.56 -0.70 6.98
C ALA A 6 14.60 -1.70 7.65
N VAL A 7 14.12 -1.43 8.88
CA VAL A 7 13.26 -2.37 9.65
C VAL A 7 12.05 -1.69 10.29
N ALA A 8 11.69 -0.48 9.83
CA ALA A 8 10.48 0.17 10.32
C ALA A 8 9.25 -0.58 9.78
N THR A 9 8.64 -1.41 10.63
CA THR A 9 7.34 -2.03 10.33
C THR A 9 6.20 -1.03 10.34
N TRP A 10 6.41 0.14 10.98
CA TRP A 10 5.44 1.24 11.05
C TRP A 10 6.04 2.55 10.56
N VAL A 11 5.37 3.23 9.62
CA VAL A 11 5.79 4.56 9.12
C VAL A 11 4.59 5.49 9.12
N ARG A 12 4.67 6.62 9.83
CA ARG A 12 3.58 7.62 9.94
C ARG A 12 2.22 6.99 10.31
N GLY A 13 2.24 5.96 11.16
CA GLY A 13 1.03 5.25 11.57
C GLY A 13 0.52 4.17 10.60
N VAL A 14 1.22 3.89 9.50
CA VAL A 14 0.93 2.83 8.53
C VAL A 14 1.74 1.58 8.85
N ASP A 15 1.10 0.41 8.94
CA ASP A 15 1.79 -0.88 9.02
C ASP A 15 2.28 -1.32 7.62
N LEU A 16 3.58 -1.21 7.40
CA LEU A 16 4.21 -1.59 6.13
C LEU A 16 4.23 -3.11 5.91
N VAL A 17 4.17 -3.91 6.98
CA VAL A 17 4.09 -5.37 6.85
C VAL A 17 2.71 -5.79 6.37
N ALA A 18 1.66 -5.19 6.90
CA ALA A 18 0.30 -5.43 6.43
C ALA A 18 0.15 -5.04 4.95
N VAL A 19 0.69 -3.87 4.57
CA VAL A 19 0.72 -3.40 3.18
C VAL A 19 1.46 -4.38 2.26
N ASP A 20 2.67 -4.80 2.63
CA ASP A 20 3.45 -5.75 1.84
C ASP A 20 2.74 -7.10 1.69
N ARG A 21 2.11 -7.59 2.77
CA ARG A 21 1.32 -8.83 2.73
C ARG A 21 0.13 -8.76 1.79
N VAL A 22 -0.58 -7.63 1.73
CA VAL A 22 -1.67 -7.42 0.76
C VAL A 22 -1.14 -7.37 -0.66
N LEU A 23 -0.02 -6.66 -0.89
CA LEU A 23 0.61 -6.62 -2.22
C LEU A 23 1.08 -8.01 -2.69
N ASN A 24 1.54 -8.84 -1.76
CA ASN A 24 1.91 -10.24 -2.00
C ASN A 24 0.71 -11.20 -2.03
N GLY A 25 -0.52 -10.71 -1.82
CA GLY A 25 -1.75 -11.53 -1.83
C GLY A 25 -1.90 -12.49 -0.64
N THR A 26 -1.12 -12.28 0.42
CA THR A 26 -1.14 -13.11 1.65
C THR A 26 -2.05 -12.56 2.74
N LEU A 27 -2.55 -11.34 2.57
CA LEU A 27 -3.53 -10.69 3.45
C LEU A 27 -4.65 -10.07 2.59
N SER A 28 -5.88 -10.05 3.10
CA SER A 28 -7.00 -9.35 2.43
C SER A 28 -6.83 -7.84 2.55
N HIS A 29 -7.26 -7.10 1.53
CA HIS A 29 -7.26 -5.63 1.55
C HIS A 29 -8.21 -5.05 2.61
N GLU A 30 -9.21 -5.82 3.06
CA GLU A 30 -10.14 -5.42 4.12
C GLU A 30 -9.46 -5.23 5.48
N GLU A 31 -8.31 -5.87 5.68
CA GLU A 31 -7.50 -5.73 6.89
C GLU A 31 -6.67 -4.44 6.90
N LEU A 32 -6.62 -3.71 5.78
CA LEU A 32 -5.93 -2.43 5.68
C LEU A 32 -6.86 -1.27 5.95
N ARG A 33 -6.34 -0.31 6.72
CA ARG A 33 -6.98 0.99 6.88
C ARG A 33 -6.86 1.81 5.58
N PRO A 34 -7.71 2.83 5.39
CA PRO A 34 -7.65 3.69 4.20
C PRO A 34 -6.27 4.31 3.94
N GLU A 35 -5.51 4.64 4.98
CA GLU A 35 -4.16 5.19 4.88
C GLU A 35 -3.15 4.14 4.38
N GLU A 36 -3.31 2.89 4.80
CA GLU A 36 -2.50 1.75 4.36
C GLU A 36 -2.79 1.40 2.90
N LEU A 37 -4.06 1.42 2.48
CA LEU A 37 -4.44 1.23 1.08
C LEU A 37 -3.81 2.29 0.16
N ARG A 38 -3.81 3.56 0.59
CA ARG A 38 -3.13 4.65 -0.13
C ARG A 38 -1.62 4.43 -0.18
N CYS A 39 -1.03 3.98 0.93
CA CYS A 39 0.40 3.67 0.97
C CYS A 39 0.76 2.53 0.02
N ALA A 40 -0.05 1.46 -0.01
CA ALA A 40 0.11 0.33 -0.92
C ALA A 40 0.08 0.76 -2.40
N ALA A 41 -0.87 1.63 -2.76
CA ALA A 41 -1.00 2.17 -4.10
C ALA A 41 0.20 3.07 -4.51
N LYS A 42 0.74 3.85 -3.58
CA LYS A 42 1.90 4.73 -3.81
C LYS A 42 3.23 3.97 -3.90
N ARG A 43 3.40 2.90 -3.12
CA ARG A 43 4.65 2.14 -3.04
C ARG A 43 4.82 1.08 -4.11
N SER A 44 3.73 0.57 -4.66
CA SER A 44 3.78 -0.50 -5.66
C SER A 44 4.01 0.07 -7.06
N ASP A 45 4.94 -0.51 -7.81
CA ASP A 45 5.17 -0.21 -9.24
C ASP A 45 4.20 -0.97 -10.17
N ALA A 46 3.29 -1.80 -9.62
CA ALA A 46 2.34 -2.55 -10.42
C ALA A 46 1.39 -1.61 -11.19
N SER A 47 0.76 -2.15 -12.24
CA SER A 47 -0.25 -1.37 -12.98
C SER A 47 -1.43 -1.00 -12.07
N ALA A 48 -1.99 0.19 -12.27
CA ALA A 48 -3.13 0.67 -11.48
C ALA A 48 -4.31 -0.32 -11.56
N ARG A 49 -4.50 -0.97 -12.70
CA ARG A 49 -5.50 -2.02 -12.92
C ARG A 49 -5.28 -3.27 -12.06
N SER A 50 -4.03 -3.73 -11.92
CA SER A 50 -3.72 -4.89 -11.08
C SER A 50 -3.87 -4.54 -9.60
N LEU A 51 -3.38 -3.37 -9.18
CA LEU A 51 -3.54 -2.87 -7.82
C LEU A 51 -5.01 -2.65 -7.44
N ALA A 52 -5.83 -2.15 -8.35
CA ALA A 52 -7.26 -1.97 -8.13
C ALA A 52 -7.94 -3.29 -7.72
N LYS A 53 -7.58 -4.40 -8.38
CA LYS A 53 -8.08 -5.73 -8.03
C LYS A 53 -7.58 -6.20 -6.67
N VAL A 54 -6.29 -5.99 -6.38
CA VAL A 54 -5.67 -6.39 -5.11
C VAL A 54 -6.27 -5.61 -3.93
N LEU A 55 -6.45 -4.30 -4.11
CA LEU A 55 -6.89 -3.37 -3.08
C LEU A 55 -8.43 -3.22 -2.99
N GLY A 56 -9.19 -3.91 -3.85
CA GLY A 56 -10.65 -3.85 -3.84
C GLY A 56 -11.22 -2.48 -4.22
N VAL A 57 -10.48 -1.66 -4.97
CA VAL A 57 -10.88 -0.30 -5.36
C VAL A 57 -10.90 -0.13 -6.88
N SER A 58 -11.38 1.02 -7.36
CA SER A 58 -11.33 1.33 -8.79
C SER A 58 -9.93 1.73 -9.24
N GLU A 59 -9.59 1.47 -10.50
CA GLU A 59 -8.33 1.93 -11.12
C GLU A 59 -8.17 3.46 -11.01
N LYS A 60 -9.26 4.21 -11.19
CA LYS A 60 -9.30 5.65 -11.00
C LYS A 60 -8.89 6.06 -9.59
N THR A 61 -9.34 5.33 -8.57
CA THR A 61 -8.99 5.58 -7.18
C THR A 61 -7.49 5.36 -6.94
N VAL A 62 -6.91 4.30 -7.51
CA VAL A 62 -5.46 4.03 -7.42
C VAL A 62 -4.66 5.16 -8.07
N MET A 63 -5.07 5.63 -9.25
CA MET A 63 -4.42 6.75 -9.93
C MET A 63 -4.51 8.03 -9.09
N GLN A 64 -5.70 8.38 -8.59
CA GLN A 64 -5.88 9.53 -7.72
C GLN A 64 -4.98 9.48 -6.48
N TRP A 65 -4.80 8.31 -5.86
CA TRP A 65 -3.92 8.18 -4.70
C TRP A 65 -2.44 8.32 -5.05
N ARG A 66 -2.03 7.94 -6.26
CA ARG A 66 -0.65 8.14 -6.74
C ARG A 66 -0.37 9.60 -7.08
N GLU A 67 -1.36 10.30 -7.59
CA GLU A 67 -1.27 11.72 -7.97
C GLU A 67 -1.45 12.69 -6.78
N ALA A 68 -2.17 12.26 -5.74
CA ALA A 68 -2.39 13.07 -4.54
C ALA A 68 -1.13 13.07 -3.66
N GLU A 69 -0.41 14.19 -3.64
CA GLU A 69 0.68 14.45 -2.68
C GLU A 69 0.16 14.63 -1.25
#